data_AF-A0A661DKJ3-F1
#
_entry.id   AF-A0A661DKJ3-F1
#
_cell.length_a   1.000
_cell.length_b   1.000
_cell.length_c   1.000
_cell.angle_alpha   90.00
_cell.angle_beta   90.00
_cell.angle_gamma   90.00
#
_symmetry.space_group_name_H-M   'P 1'
#
loop_
_entity.id
_entity.type
_entity.pdbx_description
1 polymer ?
#
loop_
_entity_poly.entity_id
_entity_poly.type
_entity_poly.pdbx_seq_one_letter_code
_entity_poly.pdbx_strand_id
1 'polypeptide(L)'
;QHAKRKTIGLRIPDNKITLALLEELDEPLMSSTLILPDEDMPLTDPEEIFEQLGKQLDLVIDGGFGGNEPTTVIEYIDDMPEVVRVGLGDSSPFESR
;
A
#
# COMPACT_ATOMS: atom_id res chain seq x y z
N GLN A 1 4.88 -17.60 -14.55
CA GLN A 1 5.85 -16.52 -14.82
C GLN A 1 5.07 -15.22 -14.96
N HIS A 2 5.28 -14.25 -14.06
CA HIS A 2 4.73 -12.91 -14.27
C HIS A 2 5.55 -12.22 -15.36
N ALA A 3 4.90 -11.77 -16.43
CA ALA A 3 5.57 -10.96 -17.44
C ALA A 3 6.19 -9.73 -16.74
N LYS A 4 7.43 -9.40 -17.09
CA LYS A 4 8.16 -8.28 -16.49
C LYS A 4 7.48 -6.97 -16.90
N ARG A 5 6.49 -6.52 -16.12
CA ARG A 5 5.87 -5.21 -16.28
C ARG A 5 6.94 -4.16 -16.00
N LYS A 6 7.08 -3.18 -16.90
CA LYS A 6 8.00 -2.03 -16.75
C LYS A 6 7.34 -0.86 -16.01
N THR A 7 6.33 -1.16 -15.18
CA THR A 7 5.56 -0.20 -14.41
C THR A 7 5.72 -0.48 -12.92
N ILE A 8 5.58 0.57 -12.10
CA ILE A 8 5.65 0.49 -10.65
C ILE A 8 4.49 1.29 -10.06
N GLY A 9 3.91 0.80 -8.96
CA GLY A 9 2.92 1.55 -8.20
C GLY A 9 3.59 2.63 -7.37
N LEU A 10 3.06 3.85 -7.42
CA LEU A 10 3.48 4.97 -6.56
C LEU A 10 2.34 5.34 -5.64
N ARG A 11 2.66 5.69 -4.39
CA ARG A 11 1.69 6.13 -3.38
C ARG A 11 2.31 7.19 -2.49
N ILE A 12 1.56 8.26 -2.23
CA ILE A 12 1.83 9.21 -1.15
C ILE A 12 0.87 8.86 -0.01
N PRO A 13 1.35 8.34 1.13
CA PRO A 13 0.48 7.92 2.23
C PRO A 13 0.05 9.11 3.09
N ASP A 14 -1.23 9.15 3.46
CA ASP A 14 -1.73 10.01 4.53
C ASP A 14 -1.57 9.32 5.90
N ASN A 15 -0.31 9.11 6.32
CA ASN A 15 0.02 8.51 7.61
C ASN A 15 1.29 9.16 8.17
N LYS A 16 1.19 9.73 9.38
CA LYS A 16 2.29 10.49 10.01
C LYS A 16 3.53 9.64 10.30
N ILE A 17 3.36 8.37 10.67
CA ILE A 17 4.47 7.47 10.95
C ILE A 17 5.22 7.19 9.64
N THR A 18 4.50 6.83 8.57
CA THR A 18 5.11 6.56 7.27
C THR A 18 5.81 7.79 6.70
N LEU A 19 5.21 8.98 6.86
CA LEU A 19 5.83 10.24 6.42
C LEU A 19 7.11 10.55 7.19
N ALA A 20 7.14 10.36 8.51
CA ALA A 20 8.34 10.55 9.32
C ALA A 20 9.46 9.55 8.94
N LEU A 21 9.12 8.30 8.64
CA LEU A 21 10.09 7.31 8.16
C LEU A 21 10.68 7.72 6.79
N LEU A 22 9.85 8.19 5.87
CA LEU A 22 10.31 8.67 4.56
C LEU A 22 11.21 9.90 4.68
N GLU A 23 10.88 10.82 5.59
CA GLU A 23 11.69 12.00 5.88
C GLU A 23 13.08 11.64 6.42
N GLU A 24 13.14 10.69 7.36
CA GLU A 24 14.42 10.21 7.90
C GLU A 24 15.24 9.40 6.88
N LEU A 25 14.57 8.62 6.03
CA LEU A 25 15.22 7.76 5.04
C LEU A 25 15.79 8.55 3.85
N ASP A 26 15.21 9.72 3.53
CA ASP A 26 15.57 10.58 2.38
C ASP A 26 15.52 9.84 1.01
N GLU A 27 14.72 8.78 0.92
CA GLU A 27 14.53 7.98 -0.29
C GLU A 27 13.14 7.31 -0.32
N PRO A 28 12.69 6.78 -1.48
CA PRO A 28 11.42 6.06 -1.56
C PRO A 28 11.43 4.74 -0.77
N LEU A 29 10.37 4.50 0.01
CA LEU A 29 10.16 3.22 0.68
C LEU A 29 9.44 2.22 -0.25
N MET A 30 10.07 1.08 -0.52
CA MET A 30 9.42 -0.03 -1.21
C MET A 30 8.50 -0.79 -0.25
N SER A 31 7.23 -0.95 -0.61
CA SER A 31 6.24 -1.60 0.25
C SER A 31 5.20 -2.39 -0.54
N SER A 32 4.52 -3.31 0.12
CA SER A 32 3.27 -3.93 -0.32
C SER A 32 2.25 -3.91 0.82
N THR A 33 0.97 -4.07 0.51
CA THR A 33 -0.03 -4.36 1.54
C THR A 33 0.30 -5.69 2.20
N LEU A 34 0.24 -5.76 3.53
CA LEU A 34 0.47 -6.99 4.29
C LEU A 34 -0.77 -7.89 4.23
N ILE A 35 -0.86 -8.68 3.16
CA ILE A 35 -1.87 -9.75 3.00
C ILE A 35 -1.11 -11.07 3.07
N LEU A 36 -1.52 -11.95 3.98
CA LEU A 36 -0.87 -13.25 4.17
C LEU A 36 -1.20 -14.19 3.00
N PRO A 37 -0.39 -15.26 2.78
CA PRO A 37 -0.74 -16.30 1.84
C PRO A 37 -2.13 -16.87 2.13
N ASP A 38 -2.92 -17.09 1.07
CA ASP A 38 -4.27 -17.64 1.14
C ASP A 38 -5.33 -16.76 1.84
N GLU A 39 -4.98 -15.51 2.21
CA GLU A 39 -5.89 -14.52 2.76
C GLU A 39 -6.28 -13.46 1.72
N ASP A 40 -7.51 -12.94 1.83
CA ASP A 40 -8.03 -11.86 0.96
C ASP A 40 -7.93 -10.48 1.62
N MET A 41 -7.79 -10.43 2.94
CA MET A 41 -7.81 -9.20 3.73
C MET A 41 -6.43 -8.89 4.32
N PRO A 42 -6.09 -7.59 4.48
CA PRO A 42 -4.85 -7.21 5.13
C PRO A 42 -4.87 -7.55 6.62
N LEU A 43 -3.73 -7.97 7.15
CA LEU A 43 -3.50 -8.08 8.58
C LEU A 43 -3.23 -6.66 9.14
N THR A 44 -4.08 -6.18 10.05
CA THR A 44 -4.10 -4.77 10.48
C THR A 44 -3.89 -4.55 11.98
N ASP A 45 -3.94 -5.60 12.80
CA ASP A 45 -3.65 -5.52 14.22
C ASP A 45 -2.14 -5.68 14.48
N PRO A 46 -1.45 -4.68 15.06
CA PRO A 46 -0.01 -4.76 15.31
C PRO A 46 0.38 -5.88 16.29
N GLU A 47 -0.46 -6.22 17.27
CA GLU A 47 -0.21 -7.32 18.19
C GLU A 47 -0.23 -8.65 17.44
N GLU A 48 -1.26 -8.86 16.60
CA GLU A 48 -1.38 -10.06 15.78
C GLU A 48 -0.24 -10.18 14.75
N ILE A 49 0.16 -9.07 14.12
CA ILE A 49 1.33 -9.03 13.22
C ILE A 49 2.58 -9.49 13.96
N PHE A 50 2.83 -8.99 15.17
CA PHE A 50 4.01 -9.38 15.94
C PHE A 50 3.96 -10.84 16.38
N GLU A 51 2.80 -11.33 16.81
CA GLU A 51 2.61 -12.73 17.22
C GLU A 51 2.87 -13.71 16.06
N GLN A 52 2.35 -13.41 14.87
CA GLN A 52 2.47 -14.29 13.70
C GLN A 52 3.82 -14.15 12.98
N LEU A 53 4.33 -12.92 12.85
CA LEU A 53 5.44 -12.59 11.95
C LEU A 53 6.66 -12.00 12.66
N GLY A 54 6.63 -11.75 13.97
CA GLY A 54 7.72 -11.06 14.68
C GLY A 54 9.08 -11.78 14.64
N LYS A 55 9.12 -13.06 14.29
CA LYS A 55 10.38 -13.81 14.06
C LYS A 55 10.92 -13.70 12.63
N GLN A 56 10.11 -13.17 11.71
CA GLN A 56 10.40 -13.02 10.28
C GLN A 56 10.60 -11.54 9.90
N LEU A 57 10.30 -10.61 10.80
CA LEU A 57 10.41 -9.17 10.63
C LEU A 57 11.49 -8.63 11.55
N ASP A 58 12.28 -7.65 11.06
CA ASP A 58 13.24 -6.94 11.89
C ASP A 58 12.56 -5.98 12.89
N LEU A 59 11.39 -5.44 12.50
CA LEU A 59 10.65 -4.45 13.29
C LEU A 59 9.15 -4.50 12.96
N VAL A 60 8.32 -4.30 14.00
CA VAL A 60 6.90 -3.96 13.89
C VAL A 60 6.70 -2.62 14.60
N ILE A 61 6.03 -1.68 13.94
CA ILE A 61 5.71 -0.37 14.53
C ILE A 61 4.21 -0.36 14.84
N ASP A 62 3.88 -0.24 16.12
CA ASP A 62 2.50 -0.07 16.57
C ASP A 62 2.05 1.38 16.32
N GLY A 63 1.16 1.54 15.34
CA GLY A 63 0.45 2.79 15.04
C GLY A 63 -1.07 2.68 15.28
N GLY A 64 -1.52 1.66 16.00
CA GLY A 64 -2.91 1.24 16.09
C GLY A 64 -3.39 0.44 14.86
N PHE A 65 -4.69 0.14 14.83
CA PHE A 65 -5.31 -0.64 13.77
C PHE A 65 -5.17 0.03 12.39
N GLY A 66 -4.68 -0.74 11.42
CA GLY A 66 -4.66 -0.35 10.00
C GLY A 66 -6.05 -0.29 9.36
N GLY A 67 -6.13 0.35 8.19
CA GLY A 67 -7.34 0.36 7.36
C GLY A 67 -7.47 -0.91 6.52
N ASN A 68 -8.71 -1.40 6.37
CA ASN A 68 -9.02 -2.60 5.58
C ASN A 68 -9.41 -2.28 4.12
N GLU A 69 -9.76 -1.03 3.82
CA GLU A 69 -10.12 -0.62 2.47
C GLU A 69 -8.86 -0.34 1.63
N PRO A 70 -8.76 -0.93 0.43
CA PRO A 70 -7.61 -0.72 -0.44
C PRO A 70 -7.59 0.71 -0.99
N THR A 71 -6.42 1.15 -1.46
CA THR A 71 -6.34 2.39 -2.23
C THR A 71 -7.01 2.24 -3.59
N THR A 72 -7.60 3.33 -4.07
CA THR A 72 -7.87 3.54 -5.49
C THR A 72 -6.55 3.49 -6.26
N VAL A 73 -6.54 2.80 -7.39
CA VAL A 73 -5.36 2.65 -8.25
C VAL A 73 -5.71 3.18 -9.62
N ILE A 74 -4.92 4.17 -10.06
CA ILE A 74 -4.97 4.74 -11.39
C ILE A 74 -3.73 4.23 -12.13
N GLU A 75 -3.91 3.50 -13.23
CA GLU A 75 -2.84 3.24 -14.18
C GLU A 75 -2.65 4.50 -15.02
N TYR A 76 -1.40 4.97 -15.15
CA TYR A 76 -1.08 6.19 -15.90
C TYR A 76 0.06 5.88 -16.88
N ILE A 77 -0.31 5.58 -18.12
CA ILE A 77 0.61 5.20 -19.18
C ILE A 77 0.28 6.05 -20.41
N ASP A 78 1.31 6.56 -21.09
CA ASP A 78 1.17 7.39 -22.30
C ASP A 78 0.18 8.56 -22.15
N ASP A 79 0.23 9.23 -20.99
CA ASP A 79 -0.65 10.34 -20.57
C ASP A 79 -2.15 10.00 -20.48
N MET A 80 -2.49 8.71 -20.41
CA MET A 80 -3.87 8.23 -20.27
C MET A 80 -4.11 7.64 -18.87
N PRO A 81 -4.89 8.31 -18.00
CA PRO A 81 -5.30 7.75 -16.72
C PRO A 81 -6.44 6.74 -16.90
N GLU A 82 -6.27 5.55 -16.32
CA GLU A 82 -7.30 4.51 -16.26
C GLU A 82 -7.52 4.07 -14.82
N VAL A 83 -8.78 4.07 -14.36
CA VAL A 83 -9.14 3.54 -13.04
C VAL A 83 -9.10 2.01 -13.10
N VAL A 84 -8.06 1.40 -12.53
CA VAL A 84 -7.91 -0.07 -12.51
C VAL A 84 -8.46 -0.71 -11.23
N ARG A 85 -8.62 0.08 -10.17
CA ARG A 85 -9.29 -0.33 -8.93
C ARG A 85 -9.90 0.88 -8.23
N VAL A 86 -11.17 0.79 -7.86
CA VAL A 86 -11.82 1.76 -6.95
C VAL A 86 -11.61 1.28 -5.51
N GLY A 87 -11.20 2.20 -4.64
CA GLY A 87 -10.98 1.98 -3.22
C GLY A 87 -11.31 3.25 -2.43
N LEU A 88 -10.56 3.51 -1.35
CA LEU A 88 -10.84 4.63 -0.43
C LEU A 88 -10.69 6.03 -1.07
N GLY A 89 -9.91 6.16 -2.15
CA GLY A 89 -9.67 7.45 -2.81
C GLY A 89 -10.73 7.79 -3.85
N ASP A 90 -11.16 9.05 -3.93
CA ASP A 90 -12.09 9.51 -4.96
C ASP A 90 -11.51 9.33 -6.38
N SER A 91 -12.14 8.49 -7.19
CA SER A 91 -11.76 8.21 -8.58
C SER A 91 -12.39 9.18 -9.59
N SER A 92 -13.38 9.97 -9.19
CA SER A 92 -14.15 10.83 -10.11
C SER A 92 -13.32 11.78 -10.99
N PRO A 93 -12.13 12.28 -10.58
CA PRO A 93 -11.29 13.09 -11.46
C PRO A 93 -10.69 12.33 -12.65
N PHE A 94 -10.68 11.00 -12.61
CA PHE A 94 -10.04 10.12 -13.59
C PHE A 94 -11.05 9.29 -14.40
N GLU A 95 -12.34 9.44 -14.11
CA GLU A 95 -13.41 8.78 -14.87
C GLU A 95 -13.65 9.57 -16.16
N SER A 96 -13.54 8.89 -17.31
CA SER A 96 -13.86 9.47 -18.62
C SER A 96 -15.32 9.95 -18.64
N ARG A 97 -15.55 11.21 -18.98
CA ARG A 97 -16.87 11.68 -19.40
C ARG A 97 -17.23 11.16 -20.78
#